data_AF-A0A7L5YRR5-F1
#
_entry.id   AF-A0A7L5YRR5-F1
#
_cell.length_a   1.000
_cell.length_b   1.000
_cell.length_c   1.000
_cell.angle_alpha   90.00
_cell.angle_beta   90.00
_cell.angle_gamma   90.00
#
_symmetry.space_group_name_H-M   'P 1'
#
loop_
_entity.id
_entity.type
_entity.pdbx_description
1 polymer ?
#
loop_
_entity_poly.entity_id
_entity_poly.type
_entity_poly.pdbx_seq_one_letter_code
_entity_poly.pdbx_strand_id
1 'polypeptide(L)'
;MMGSSAAQNGKSAFSAETGLPPAQPTGVSWQYLNSFDGFADFCCNQVMLYNSAYNMLLWYRQGMSNASGVNRFLLSVSTDGGDTFCTYQTFPTNTNASWTNQWWDYPRLQVGADYLYITSNLFNAANHWTRTVMLRWPLDKLAACSGFGYNFTSTTTWFTWAPVQNADHTMYFASNNPTSSPYNRLRIWTWREDSAAVNSNTTLTIPAWAYTNRGQAVCGSSTNNWAARGRSGIDRRSLPAAHDERHPAGPHRPWLVVECEGRVRFCSATRGWCGGVRKHVEPVAGCAGTADPV
;
A
#
# COMPACT_ATOMS: atom_id res chain seq x y z
N MET A 1 -6.38 -3.77 -9.86
CA MET A 1 -4.95 -3.53 -10.17
C MET A 1 -4.24 -4.81 -9.78
N MET A 2 -3.57 -5.48 -10.72
CA MET A 2 -2.73 -6.63 -10.34
C MET A 2 -1.45 -6.05 -9.72
N GLY A 3 -1.15 -6.40 -8.48
CA GLY A 3 0.15 -6.11 -7.89
C GLY A 3 1.10 -7.22 -8.30
N SER A 4 2.06 -6.94 -9.17
CA SER A 4 3.16 -7.84 -9.44
C SER A 4 4.26 -7.60 -8.40
N SER A 5 4.64 -8.62 -7.62
CA SER A 5 5.87 -8.57 -6.83
C SER A 5 6.81 -9.67 -7.32
N ALA A 6 7.94 -9.29 -7.91
CA ALA A 6 8.92 -10.28 -8.33
C ALA A 6 9.69 -10.78 -7.09
N ALA A 7 9.76 -12.09 -6.85
CA ALA A 7 10.57 -12.72 -5.81
C ALA A 7 11.78 -13.48 -6.41
N GLN A 8 12.62 -14.06 -5.54
CA GLN A 8 13.98 -14.53 -5.83
C GLN A 8 14.09 -15.71 -6.83
N ASN A 9 15.29 -15.92 -7.41
CA ASN A 9 15.64 -16.99 -8.36
C ASN A 9 14.88 -16.98 -9.70
N GLY A 10 14.39 -15.82 -10.13
CA GLY A 10 13.51 -15.71 -11.30
C GLY A 10 12.06 -16.07 -10.98
N LYS A 11 11.73 -16.37 -9.71
CA LYS A 11 10.38 -16.74 -9.29
C LYS A 11 9.57 -15.51 -8.86
N SER A 12 8.75 -14.94 -9.74
CA SER A 12 7.85 -13.82 -9.37
C SER A 12 6.62 -14.28 -8.58
N ALA A 13 6.21 -13.69 -7.46
CA ALA A 13 4.93 -14.04 -6.82
C ALA A 13 3.85 -13.04 -7.23
N PHE A 14 2.76 -13.50 -7.84
CA PHE A 14 1.63 -12.64 -8.19
C PHE A 14 0.50 -12.82 -7.19
N SER A 15 -0.06 -11.70 -6.73
CA SER A 15 -1.32 -11.68 -6.00
C SER A 15 -2.25 -10.67 -6.64
N ALA A 16 -3.47 -11.10 -6.93
CA ALA A 16 -4.55 -10.17 -7.22
C ALA A 16 -5.24 -9.81 -5.91
N GLU A 17 -5.39 -8.52 -5.65
CA GLU A 17 -5.87 -7.98 -4.38
C GLU A 17 -7.34 -8.34 -4.04
N THR A 18 -8.04 -9.08 -4.90
CA THR A 18 -9.41 -9.55 -4.68
C THR A 18 -9.68 -10.86 -5.44
N GLY A 19 -10.02 -11.92 -4.70
CA GLY A 19 -10.71 -13.11 -5.21
C GLY A 19 -9.90 -14.08 -6.08
N LEU A 20 -8.72 -13.68 -6.56
CA LEU A 20 -7.81 -14.61 -7.22
C LEU A 20 -6.74 -15.06 -6.21
N PRO A 21 -6.48 -16.37 -6.14
CA PRO A 21 -5.45 -16.94 -5.28
C PRO A 21 -4.06 -16.49 -5.75
N PRO A 22 -3.11 -16.30 -4.83
CA PRO A 22 -1.74 -16.03 -5.21
C PRO A 22 -1.14 -17.23 -5.93
N ALA A 23 -0.20 -16.94 -6.82
CA ALA A 23 0.56 -17.95 -7.51
C ALA A 23 2.06 -17.67 -7.39
N GLN A 24 2.84 -18.72 -7.22
CA GLN A 24 4.30 -18.71 -7.14
C GLN A 24 4.86 -19.61 -8.24
N PRO A 25 5.99 -19.29 -8.87
CA PRO A 25 6.48 -20.10 -9.96
C PRO A 25 7.46 -21.15 -9.45
N THR A 26 7.38 -22.33 -10.05
CA THR A 26 8.24 -23.49 -9.80
C THR A 26 9.07 -23.78 -11.05
N GLY A 27 9.92 -22.82 -11.43
CA GLY A 27 10.68 -22.88 -12.69
C GLY A 27 9.84 -22.35 -13.86
N VAL A 28 9.17 -23.23 -14.61
CA VAL A 28 8.32 -22.88 -15.78
C VAL A 28 6.82 -22.87 -15.49
N SER A 29 6.39 -23.34 -14.32
CA SER A 29 4.98 -23.45 -13.92
C SER A 29 4.64 -22.52 -12.76
N TRP A 30 3.35 -22.25 -12.58
CA TRP A 30 2.80 -21.50 -11.45
C TRP A 30 2.14 -22.47 -10.46
N GLN A 31 2.65 -22.55 -9.23
CA GLN A 31 2.04 -23.16 -8.07
C GLN A 31 1.03 -22.21 -7.42
N TYR A 32 -0.18 -22.71 -7.27
CA TYR A 32 -1.25 -22.07 -6.52
C TYR A 32 -0.96 -22.07 -5.02
N LEU A 33 -1.14 -20.92 -4.38
CA LEU A 33 -1.19 -20.82 -2.92
C LEU A 33 -2.63 -20.70 -2.45
N ASN A 34 -3.07 -21.64 -1.62
CA ASN A 34 -4.42 -21.65 -1.11
C ASN A 34 -4.60 -20.63 0.01
N SER A 35 -5.35 -19.56 -0.23
CA SER A 35 -5.62 -18.54 0.81
C SER A 35 -6.31 -19.09 2.05
N PHE A 36 -7.05 -20.21 1.92
CA PHE A 36 -7.72 -20.89 3.03
C PHE A 36 -6.82 -21.85 3.82
N ASP A 37 -5.63 -22.18 3.33
CA ASP A 37 -4.75 -23.13 4.00
C ASP A 37 -4.23 -22.54 5.32
N GLY A 38 -4.48 -23.25 6.43
CA GLY A 38 -4.27 -22.75 7.79
C GLY A 38 -5.13 -21.53 8.17
N PHE A 39 -6.14 -21.17 7.36
CA PHE A 39 -6.98 -19.97 7.59
C PHE A 39 -8.41 -20.17 7.11
N ALA A 40 -9.17 -21.03 7.81
CA ALA A 40 -10.53 -21.40 7.42
C ALA A 40 -11.51 -20.22 7.29
N ASP A 41 -11.35 -19.18 8.11
CA ASP A 41 -12.15 -17.94 8.07
C ASP A 41 -11.58 -16.87 7.13
N PHE A 42 -10.62 -17.20 6.24
CA PHE A 42 -10.10 -16.27 5.25
C PHE A 42 -11.23 -15.56 4.50
N CYS A 43 -11.08 -14.25 4.36
CA CYS A 43 -11.97 -13.41 3.60
C CYS A 43 -11.17 -12.59 2.60
N CYS A 44 -11.74 -12.46 1.42
CA CYS A 44 -11.70 -11.35 0.46
C CYS A 44 -10.37 -10.61 0.20
N ASN A 45 -9.69 -10.11 1.24
CA ASN A 45 -8.50 -9.30 1.16
C ASN A 45 -7.24 -10.12 1.44
N GLN A 46 -6.34 -10.08 0.48
CA GLN A 46 -4.97 -10.54 0.63
C GLN A 46 -4.02 -9.59 -0.09
N VAL A 47 -2.79 -9.51 0.42
CA VAL A 47 -1.71 -8.74 -0.18
C VAL A 47 -0.45 -9.57 -0.09
N MET A 48 0.25 -9.72 -1.21
CA MET A 48 1.61 -10.24 -1.21
C MET A 48 2.59 -9.13 -1.53
N LEU A 49 3.72 -9.13 -0.83
CA LEU A 49 4.82 -8.22 -1.04
C LEU A 49 6.12 -9.01 -0.93
N TYR A 50 7.01 -8.85 -1.90
CA TYR A 50 8.37 -9.34 -1.79
C TYR A 50 9.30 -8.23 -1.29
N ASN A 51 10.11 -8.56 -0.29
CA ASN A 51 11.21 -7.72 0.18
C ASN A 51 12.53 -8.32 -0.27
N SER A 52 13.20 -7.66 -1.24
CA SER A 52 14.48 -8.13 -1.77
C SER A 52 15.63 -7.99 -0.78
N ALA A 53 15.60 -7.01 0.13
CA ALA A 53 16.68 -6.77 1.09
C ALA A 53 16.80 -7.90 2.12
N TYR A 54 15.66 -8.48 2.50
CA TYR A 54 15.59 -9.62 3.43
C TYR A 54 15.35 -10.95 2.71
N ASN A 55 15.27 -10.93 1.38
CA ASN A 55 14.89 -12.09 0.58
C ASN A 55 13.63 -12.80 1.11
N MET A 56 12.55 -12.06 1.25
CA MET A 56 11.41 -12.50 2.05
C MET A 56 10.09 -12.22 1.33
N LEU A 57 9.24 -13.23 1.26
CA LEU A 57 7.85 -13.12 0.86
C LEU A 57 6.99 -12.83 2.08
N LEU A 58 6.20 -11.76 1.98
CA LEU A 58 5.23 -11.33 2.99
C LEU A 58 3.83 -11.52 2.43
N TRP A 59 3.00 -12.31 3.11
CA TRP A 59 1.64 -12.62 2.68
C TRP A 59 0.64 -12.27 3.77
N TYR A 60 -0.02 -11.13 3.57
CA TYR A 60 -1.16 -10.73 4.37
C TYR A 60 -2.43 -11.43 3.87
N ARG A 61 -3.20 -11.97 4.82
CA ARG A 61 -4.53 -12.51 4.59
C ARG A 61 -5.47 -11.98 5.66
N GLN A 62 -6.69 -11.59 5.30
CA GLN A 62 -7.71 -11.13 6.24
C GLN A 62 -8.70 -12.25 6.56
N GLY A 63 -9.24 -12.27 7.78
CA GLY A 63 -10.34 -13.16 8.17
C GLY A 63 -11.69 -12.44 8.14
N MET A 64 -12.79 -13.20 8.04
CA MET A 64 -14.14 -12.68 8.22
C MET A 64 -14.33 -12.19 9.66
N SER A 65 -15.16 -11.17 9.86
CA SER A 65 -15.61 -10.80 11.20
C SER A 65 -16.55 -11.89 11.74
N ASN A 66 -16.37 -12.24 13.00
CA ASN A 66 -17.25 -13.15 13.71
C ASN A 66 -18.55 -12.43 14.18
N ALA A 67 -19.42 -13.16 14.87
CA ALA A 67 -20.69 -12.62 15.39
C ALA A 67 -20.52 -11.41 16.34
N SER A 68 -19.36 -11.25 16.98
CA SER A 68 -19.03 -10.11 17.84
C SER A 68 -18.43 -8.93 17.08
N GLY A 69 -18.34 -9.01 15.74
CA GLY A 69 -17.73 -7.98 14.90
C GLY A 69 -16.22 -7.91 14.99
N VAL A 70 -15.55 -9.03 15.35
CA VAL A 70 -14.10 -9.11 15.47
C VAL A 70 -13.53 -10.01 14.37
N ASN A 71 -12.46 -9.58 13.71
CA ASN A 71 -11.66 -10.44 12.85
C ASN A 71 -10.19 -10.44 13.26
N ARG A 72 -9.41 -11.19 12.50
CA ARG A 72 -7.95 -11.24 12.55
C ARG A 72 -7.39 -11.11 11.15
N PHE A 73 -6.12 -10.74 11.06
CA PHE A 73 -5.33 -11.04 9.88
C PHE A 73 -4.19 -11.99 10.22
N LEU A 74 -3.72 -12.69 9.19
CA LEU A 74 -2.49 -13.46 9.20
C LEU A 74 -1.45 -12.74 8.35
N LEU A 75 -0.25 -12.55 8.89
CA LEU A 75 0.93 -12.26 8.09
C LEU A 75 1.81 -13.51 8.06
N SER A 76 1.80 -14.20 6.94
CA SER A 76 2.67 -15.34 6.66
C SER A 76 3.96 -14.85 6.02
N VAL A 77 5.09 -15.38 6.47
CA VAL A 77 6.43 -14.94 6.09
C VAL A 77 7.24 -16.15 5.62
N SER A 78 7.86 -16.05 4.46
CA SER A 78 8.72 -17.09 3.88
C SER A 78 10.04 -16.49 3.41
N THR A 79 11.15 -17.15 3.73
CA THR A 79 12.51 -16.81 3.29
C THR A 79 13.12 -17.86 2.34
N ASP A 80 12.35 -18.88 2.00
CA ASP A 80 12.70 -19.99 1.11
C ASP A 80 11.89 -19.97 -0.20
N GLY A 81 11.36 -18.80 -0.58
CA GLY A 81 10.65 -18.63 -1.84
C GLY A 81 9.23 -19.18 -1.87
N GLY A 82 8.65 -19.44 -0.68
CA GLY A 82 7.26 -19.88 -0.52
C GLY A 82 7.08 -21.32 -0.08
N ASP A 83 8.17 -22.05 0.10
CA ASP A 83 8.11 -23.48 0.43
C ASP A 83 7.61 -23.68 1.86
N THR A 84 8.04 -22.82 2.80
CA THR A 84 7.55 -22.81 4.18
C THR A 84 7.19 -21.40 4.64
N PHE A 85 6.22 -21.32 5.58
CA PHE A 85 5.79 -20.05 6.16
C PHE A 85 5.75 -20.13 7.69
N CYS A 86 6.36 -19.16 8.36
CA CYS A 86 5.95 -18.80 9.72
C CYS A 86 4.80 -17.79 9.64
N THR A 87 3.87 -17.85 10.59
CA THR A 87 2.64 -17.05 10.51
C THR A 87 2.36 -16.33 11.82
N TYR A 88 2.14 -15.03 11.69
CA TYR A 88 1.75 -14.16 12.79
C TYR A 88 0.25 -13.85 12.70
N GLN A 89 -0.46 -14.02 13.81
CA GLN A 89 -1.88 -13.70 13.92
C GLN A 89 -2.07 -12.38 14.66
N THR A 90 -2.96 -11.52 14.17
CA THR A 90 -3.20 -10.21 14.80
C THR A 90 -4.67 -9.83 14.81
N PHE A 91 -5.20 -9.66 16.01
CA PHE A 91 -6.48 -9.03 16.32
C PHE A 91 -6.27 -7.54 16.66
N PRO A 92 -7.31 -6.70 16.54
CA PRO A 92 -7.25 -5.31 17.01
C PRO A 92 -6.81 -5.16 18.47
N THR A 93 -7.22 -6.09 19.33
CA THR A 93 -6.84 -6.10 20.75
C THR A 93 -5.36 -6.41 21.01
N ASN A 94 -4.66 -7.07 20.07
CA ASN A 94 -3.20 -7.23 20.17
C ASN A 94 -2.45 -5.91 19.96
N THR A 95 -3.03 -4.99 19.20
CA THR A 95 -2.46 -3.64 18.98
C THR A 95 -2.83 -2.69 20.09
N ASN A 96 -4.10 -2.70 20.51
CA ASN A 96 -4.57 -1.92 21.64
C ASN A 96 -5.72 -2.65 22.33
N ALA A 97 -5.57 -2.97 23.61
CA ALA A 97 -6.55 -3.75 24.37
C ALA A 97 -7.95 -3.11 24.42
N SER A 98 -8.07 -1.80 24.22
CA SER A 98 -9.36 -1.09 24.16
C SER A 98 -10.10 -1.25 22.83
N TRP A 99 -9.47 -1.79 21.78
CA TRP A 99 -10.09 -1.97 20.46
C TRP A 99 -10.89 -3.27 20.40
N THR A 100 -11.89 -3.38 21.27
CA THR A 100 -12.85 -4.49 21.31
C THR A 100 -13.93 -4.32 20.24
N ASN A 101 -14.55 -5.42 19.82
CA ASN A 101 -15.66 -5.47 18.85
C ASN A 101 -15.37 -4.71 17.55
N GLN A 102 -14.13 -4.82 17.08
CA GLN A 102 -13.65 -4.18 15.86
C GLN A 102 -12.97 -5.19 14.94
N TRP A 103 -12.96 -4.90 13.65
CA TRP A 103 -12.37 -5.73 12.61
C TRP A 103 -11.55 -4.88 11.63
N TRP A 104 -10.48 -5.48 11.12
CA TRP A 104 -9.55 -4.96 10.12
C TRP A 104 -10.15 -5.01 8.72
N ASP A 105 -9.93 -3.97 7.92
CA ASP A 105 -10.23 -3.95 6.49
C ASP A 105 -9.27 -3.06 5.69
N TYR A 106 -9.32 -3.14 4.36
CA TYR A 106 -8.53 -2.32 3.43
C TYR A 106 -7.02 -2.35 3.70
N PRO A 107 -6.39 -3.54 3.78
CA PRO A 107 -4.98 -3.66 4.08
C PRO A 107 -4.11 -3.10 2.95
N ARG A 108 -2.97 -2.51 3.33
CA ARG A 108 -1.84 -2.26 2.44
C ARG A 108 -0.53 -2.55 3.15
N LEU A 109 0.43 -3.09 2.41
CA LEU A 109 1.77 -3.40 2.90
C LEU A 109 2.78 -2.58 2.11
N GLN A 110 3.75 -2.00 2.81
CA GLN A 110 4.95 -1.41 2.21
C GLN A 110 6.16 -1.64 3.10
N VAL A 111 7.33 -1.78 2.50
CA VAL A 111 8.60 -1.95 3.22
C VAL A 111 9.36 -0.62 3.29
N GLY A 112 9.93 -0.35 4.47
CA GLY A 112 11.01 0.60 4.68
C GLY A 112 12.37 -0.08 4.62
N ALA A 113 13.38 0.51 5.27
CA ALA A 113 14.69 -0.10 5.42
C ALA A 113 14.65 -1.23 6.45
N ASP A 114 14.15 -0.94 7.66
CA ASP A 114 14.16 -1.87 8.79
C ASP A 114 12.78 -2.44 9.15
N TYR A 115 11.69 -1.84 8.64
CA TYR A 115 10.34 -2.21 9.03
C TYR A 115 9.38 -2.49 7.86
N LEU A 116 8.45 -3.41 8.11
CA LEU A 116 7.20 -3.58 7.35
C LEU A 116 6.14 -2.63 7.92
N TYR A 117 5.53 -1.84 7.05
CA TYR A 117 4.41 -0.97 7.36
C TYR A 117 3.11 -1.59 6.86
N ILE A 118 2.20 -1.87 7.79
CA ILE A 118 0.88 -2.44 7.49
C ILE A 118 -0.16 -1.37 7.81
N THR A 119 -0.87 -0.87 6.81
CA THR A 119 -2.02 0.02 7.04
C THR A 119 -3.32 -0.74 6.92
N SER A 120 -4.27 -0.48 7.81
CA SER A 120 -5.62 -1.02 7.74
C SER A 120 -6.60 -0.04 8.38
N ASN A 121 -7.85 -0.07 7.94
CA ASN A 121 -8.95 0.57 8.62
C ASN A 121 -9.51 -0.38 9.69
N LEU A 122 -10.02 0.16 10.79
CA LEU A 122 -10.89 -0.57 11.69
C LEU A 122 -12.33 -0.13 11.50
N PHE A 123 -13.22 -1.10 11.63
CA PHE A 123 -14.65 -0.95 11.61
C PHE A 123 -15.22 -1.60 12.87
N ASN A 124 -16.35 -1.11 13.37
CA ASN A 124 -17.06 -1.76 14.47
C ASN A 124 -18.01 -2.86 13.95
N ALA A 125 -18.68 -3.55 14.87
CA ALA A 125 -19.67 -4.59 14.55
C ALA A 125 -20.84 -4.11 13.66
N ALA A 126 -21.14 -2.82 13.63
CA ALA A 126 -22.16 -2.22 12.75
C ALA A 126 -21.60 -1.82 11.37
N ASN A 127 -20.39 -2.24 11.01
CA ASN A 127 -19.68 -1.87 9.79
C ASN A 127 -19.43 -0.35 9.64
N HIS A 128 -19.42 0.39 10.74
CA HIS A 128 -19.01 1.79 10.74
C HIS A 128 -17.50 1.89 10.94
N TRP A 129 -16.85 2.68 10.10
CA TRP A 129 -15.43 3.00 10.26
C TRP A 129 -15.18 3.69 11.59
N THR A 130 -14.13 3.27 12.30
CA THR A 130 -13.75 3.84 13.60
C THR A 130 -12.42 4.58 13.54
N ARG A 131 -11.44 4.06 12.76
CA ARG A 131 -10.10 4.63 12.65
C ARG A 131 -9.32 4.02 11.48
N THR A 132 -8.25 4.69 11.11
CA THR A 132 -7.17 4.15 10.27
C THR A 132 -5.95 3.90 11.13
N VAL A 133 -5.25 2.79 10.92
CA VAL A 133 -4.08 2.35 11.70
C VAL A 133 -2.93 2.05 10.76
N MET A 134 -1.70 2.33 11.23
CA MET A 134 -0.46 1.85 10.65
C MET A 134 0.33 1.12 11.72
N LEU A 135 0.65 -0.14 11.46
CA LEU A 135 1.55 -0.96 12.26
C LEU A 135 2.94 -0.91 11.65
N ARG A 136 3.98 -0.96 12.48
CA ARG A 136 5.39 -0.96 12.05
C ARG A 136 6.12 -2.17 12.65
N TRP A 137 6.28 -3.23 11.86
CA TRP A 137 6.81 -4.53 12.29
C TRP A 137 8.28 -4.71 11.85
N PRO A 138 9.18 -5.14 12.75
CA PRO A 138 10.62 -5.23 12.45
C PRO A 138 10.94 -6.37 11.47
N LEU A 139 11.59 -6.04 10.34
CA LEU A 139 11.86 -7.00 9.27
C LEU A 139 12.85 -8.08 9.68
N ASP A 140 13.84 -7.77 10.52
CA ASP A 140 14.79 -8.75 11.03
C ASP A 140 14.10 -9.85 11.85
N LYS A 141 13.11 -9.48 12.68
CA LYS A 141 12.36 -10.44 13.49
C LYS A 141 11.44 -11.30 12.64
N LEU A 142 10.84 -10.71 11.61
CA LEU A 142 10.01 -11.43 10.63
C LEU A 142 10.85 -12.46 9.86
N ALA A 143 12.01 -12.06 9.34
CA ALA A 143 12.91 -12.95 8.60
C ALA A 143 13.45 -14.09 9.48
N ALA A 144 13.65 -13.83 10.78
CA ALA A 144 14.06 -14.83 11.75
C ALA A 144 12.91 -15.69 12.31
N CYS A 145 11.65 -15.46 11.88
CA CYS A 145 10.47 -16.13 12.41
C CYS A 145 10.38 -16.08 13.96
N SER A 146 10.77 -14.94 14.53
CA SER A 146 10.88 -14.74 15.98
C SER A 146 9.74 -13.86 16.53
N GLY A 147 9.56 -13.85 17.85
CA GLY A 147 8.62 -12.94 18.53
C GLY A 147 9.16 -11.52 18.63
N PHE A 148 8.28 -10.52 18.63
CA PHE A 148 8.67 -9.11 18.67
C PHE A 148 7.59 -8.20 19.28
N GLY A 149 8.01 -7.02 19.74
CA GLY A 149 7.14 -5.87 19.96
C GLY A 149 7.13 -4.97 18.72
N TYR A 150 6.10 -4.14 18.57
CA TYR A 150 5.97 -3.21 17.46
C TYR A 150 5.37 -1.87 17.89
N ASN A 151 5.62 -0.83 17.10
CA ASN A 151 4.94 0.45 17.26
C ASN A 151 3.74 0.54 16.33
N PHE A 152 2.77 1.39 16.67
CA PHE A 152 1.67 1.71 15.79
C PHE A 152 1.27 3.18 15.94
N THR A 153 0.61 3.71 14.92
CA THR A 153 -0.10 4.98 14.97
C THR A 153 -1.52 4.82 14.47
N SER A 154 -2.42 5.74 14.82
CA SER A 154 -3.79 5.71 14.32
C SER A 154 -4.39 7.11 14.19
N THR A 155 -5.48 7.22 13.44
CA THR A 155 -6.27 8.45 13.32
C THR A 155 -7.75 8.15 13.20
N THR A 156 -8.57 9.00 13.80
CA THR A 156 -10.04 8.99 13.71
C THR A 156 -10.58 10.10 12.80
N THR A 157 -9.70 10.80 12.07
CA THR A 157 -10.09 11.95 11.21
C THR A 157 -9.71 11.80 9.74
N TRP A 158 -8.99 10.75 9.36
CA TRP A 158 -8.57 10.49 7.98
C TRP A 158 -8.77 9.02 7.63
N PHE A 159 -9.63 8.75 6.67
CA PHE A 159 -9.97 7.41 6.22
C PHE A 159 -8.90 6.89 5.25
N THR A 160 -8.37 5.70 5.56
CA THR A 160 -7.33 4.97 4.80
C THR A 160 -6.02 5.72 4.62
N TRP A 161 -4.92 5.05 4.94
CA TRP A 161 -3.58 5.52 4.63
C TRP A 161 -3.00 4.77 3.45
N ALA A 162 -2.20 5.50 2.68
CA ALA A 162 -1.43 4.98 1.57
C ALA A 162 0.07 5.23 1.84
N PRO A 163 0.80 4.21 2.32
CA PRO A 163 2.25 4.30 2.44
C PRO A 163 2.93 4.30 1.09
N VAL A 164 4.10 4.95 1.02
CA VAL A 164 4.91 4.99 -0.21
C VAL A 164 5.60 3.66 -0.45
N GLN A 165 5.85 3.35 -1.72
CA GLN A 165 6.71 2.23 -2.08
C GLN A 165 8.18 2.60 -1.94
N ASN A 166 9.01 1.59 -1.64
CA ASN A 166 10.48 1.71 -1.57
C ASN A 166 10.94 2.79 -0.59
N ALA A 167 10.28 2.90 0.57
CA ALA A 167 10.73 3.80 1.63
C ALA A 167 12.11 3.36 2.12
N ASP A 168 12.89 4.35 2.55
CA ASP A 168 14.14 4.11 3.27
C ASP A 168 13.85 4.01 4.78
N HIS A 169 14.79 4.46 5.61
CA HIS A 169 14.63 4.78 7.03
C HIS A 169 13.54 5.83 7.36
N THR A 170 12.74 6.28 6.39
CA THR A 170 11.60 7.19 6.58
C THR A 170 10.43 6.77 5.70
N MET A 171 9.34 6.36 6.34
CA MET A 171 8.08 6.09 5.67
C MET A 171 7.27 7.38 5.53
N TYR A 172 6.93 7.71 4.29
CA TYR A 172 5.93 8.73 3.98
C TYR A 172 4.60 8.03 3.72
N PHE A 173 3.49 8.66 4.10
CA PHE A 173 2.16 8.13 3.81
C PHE A 173 1.14 9.24 3.76
N ALA A 174 0.04 9.03 3.05
CA ALA A 174 -0.97 10.05 2.89
C ALA A 174 -2.40 9.51 2.92
N SER A 175 -3.34 10.43 3.05
CA SER A 175 -4.79 10.23 2.94
C SER A 175 -5.39 11.50 2.36
N ASN A 176 -6.27 11.33 1.39
CA ASN A 176 -7.05 12.39 0.77
C ASN A 176 -8.54 12.33 1.16
N ASN A 177 -8.86 11.53 2.19
CA ASN A 177 -10.24 11.26 2.60
C ASN A 177 -10.45 11.70 4.07
N PRO A 178 -10.50 13.01 4.32
CA PRO A 178 -10.85 13.51 5.65
C PRO A 178 -12.30 13.12 5.98
N THR A 179 -12.58 12.83 7.25
CA THR A 179 -13.96 12.48 7.67
C THR A 179 -14.89 13.69 7.80
N SER A 180 -14.36 14.90 7.65
CA SER A 180 -15.12 16.15 7.65
C SER A 180 -14.88 16.98 6.40
N SER A 181 -15.95 17.63 5.94
CA SER A 181 -15.90 18.65 4.91
C SER A 181 -14.93 19.79 5.30
N PRO A 182 -14.21 20.41 4.34
CA PRO A 182 -14.23 20.11 2.91
C PRO A 182 -13.37 18.90 2.51
N TYR A 183 -13.87 18.12 1.53
CA TYR A 183 -13.20 16.96 0.90
C TYR A 183 -12.21 17.38 -0.19
N ASN A 184 -11.39 18.38 0.12
CA ASN A 184 -10.44 19.01 -0.81
C ASN A 184 -9.04 19.04 -0.19
N ARG A 185 -8.71 18.05 0.63
CA ARG A 185 -7.49 18.02 1.43
C ARG A 185 -6.75 16.70 1.25
N LEU A 186 -5.44 16.80 1.09
CA LEU A 186 -4.49 15.69 1.19
C LEU A 186 -3.59 15.94 2.39
N ARG A 187 -3.55 15.01 3.33
CA ARG A 187 -2.60 15.06 4.45
C ARG A 187 -1.49 14.05 4.23
N ILE A 188 -0.27 14.48 4.50
CA ILE A 188 0.95 13.70 4.39
C ILE A 188 1.58 13.62 5.77
N TRP A 189 1.92 12.39 6.16
CA TRP A 189 2.63 12.05 7.37
C TRP A 189 3.99 11.47 7.04
N THR A 190 4.89 11.55 8.01
CA THR A 190 6.24 11.01 7.95
C THR A 190 6.52 10.25 9.23
N TRP A 191 7.11 9.07 9.11
CA TRP A 191 7.51 8.25 10.25
C TRP A 191 8.93 7.73 10.03
N ARG A 192 9.88 8.33 10.74
CA ARG A 192 11.26 7.86 10.74
C ARG A 192 11.39 6.58 11.56
N GLU A 193 12.22 5.66 11.10
CA GLU A 193 12.45 4.37 11.76
C GLU A 193 13.15 4.53 13.12
N ASP A 194 13.97 5.57 13.28
CA ASP A 194 14.61 5.97 14.53
C ASP A 194 13.69 6.78 15.48
N SER A 195 12.41 6.95 15.14
CA SER A 195 11.45 7.70 15.95
C SER A 195 10.26 6.85 16.38
N ALA A 196 9.87 6.99 17.65
CA ALA A 196 8.63 6.42 18.17
C ALA A 196 7.39 7.21 17.72
N ALA A 197 7.55 8.45 17.26
CA ALA A 197 6.45 9.33 16.91
C ALA A 197 6.27 9.47 15.39
N VAL A 198 5.00 9.59 14.98
CA VAL A 198 4.65 10.03 13.63
C VAL A 198 4.58 11.54 13.60
N ASN A 199 5.33 12.13 12.68
CA ASN A 199 5.26 13.55 12.42
C ASN A 199 4.23 13.80 11.31
N SER A 200 3.29 14.70 11.57
CA SER A 200 2.31 15.16 10.58
C SER A 200 2.68 16.55 10.12
N ASN A 201 3.37 16.68 8.99
CA ASN A 201 3.99 17.95 8.68
C ASN A 201 3.30 18.73 7.56
N THR A 202 2.33 18.15 6.84
CA THR A 202 1.74 18.87 5.71
C THR A 202 0.30 18.45 5.40
N THR A 203 -0.60 19.44 5.36
CA THR A 203 -1.91 19.30 4.71
C THR A 203 -1.93 20.22 3.49
N LEU A 204 -2.20 19.66 2.33
CA LEU A 204 -2.31 20.36 1.06
C LEU A 204 -3.79 20.51 0.70
N THR A 205 -4.16 21.67 0.19
CA THR A 205 -5.43 21.82 -0.51
C THR A 205 -5.27 21.25 -1.91
N ILE A 206 -6.11 20.28 -2.25
CA ILE A 206 -6.22 19.70 -3.59
C ILE A 206 -7.59 20.06 -4.16
N PRO A 207 -7.80 20.05 -5.48
CA PRO A 207 -9.14 20.22 -6.04
C PRO A 207 -10.15 19.28 -5.36
N ALA A 208 -11.30 19.83 -4.96
CA ALA A 208 -12.34 19.04 -4.34
C ALA A 208 -12.78 17.92 -5.29
N TRP A 209 -12.98 16.73 -4.75
CA TRP A 209 -13.68 15.66 -5.43
C TRP A 209 -15.04 15.48 -4.76
N ALA A 210 -16.08 15.32 -5.56
CA ALA A 210 -17.42 15.07 -5.04
C ALA A 210 -17.55 13.58 -4.69
N TYR A 211 -18.07 13.28 -3.49
CA TYR A 211 -18.50 11.94 -3.12
C TYR A 211 -20.01 11.94 -2.97
N THR A 212 -20.70 11.19 -3.83
CA THR A 212 -22.13 10.92 -3.66
C THR A 212 -22.36 9.48 -3.22
N ASN A 213 -21.67 8.48 -3.81
CA ASN A 213 -21.72 7.07 -3.39
C ASN A 213 -20.41 6.32 -3.65
N ARG A 214 -20.29 5.08 -3.10
CA ARG A 214 -19.22 4.12 -3.44
C ARG A 214 -19.21 3.94 -4.96
N GLY A 215 -18.04 4.16 -5.58
CA GLY A 215 -17.93 4.08 -7.04
C GLY A 215 -18.43 5.32 -7.77
N GLN A 216 -18.48 6.50 -7.14
CA GLN A 216 -18.88 7.74 -7.81
C GLN A 216 -17.91 8.91 -7.58
N ALA A 217 -16.75 8.68 -6.97
CA ALA A 217 -15.76 9.72 -6.81
C ALA A 217 -15.14 10.10 -8.17
N VAL A 218 -15.31 11.38 -8.52
CA VAL A 218 -14.77 11.96 -9.74
C VAL A 218 -13.78 13.07 -9.38
N CYS A 219 -12.61 13.09 -10.05
CA CYS A 219 -11.69 14.22 -9.98
C CYS A 219 -12.04 15.23 -11.09
N GLY A 220 -12.36 16.47 -10.74
CA GLY A 220 -12.71 17.52 -11.71
C GLY A 220 -14.18 17.47 -12.19
N SER A 221 -14.52 18.26 -13.20
CA SER A 221 -15.89 18.42 -13.73
C SER A 221 -16.36 17.31 -14.67
N SER A 222 -15.62 16.22 -14.80
CA SER A 222 -16.02 15.13 -15.68
C SER A 222 -17.05 14.23 -15.00
N THR A 223 -17.79 13.46 -15.76
CA THR A 223 -18.76 12.46 -15.26
C THR A 223 -18.12 11.09 -14.99
N ASN A 224 -16.79 10.96 -15.11
CA ASN A 224 -16.12 9.67 -15.08
C ASN A 224 -15.53 9.34 -13.70
N ASN A 225 -15.91 8.17 -13.18
CA ASN A 225 -15.59 7.65 -11.86
C ASN A 225 -14.13 7.15 -11.73
N TRP A 226 -13.19 8.08 -11.59
CA TRP A 226 -11.75 7.75 -11.51
C TRP A 226 -11.22 7.60 -10.08
N ALA A 227 -11.75 8.37 -9.13
CA ALA A 227 -11.20 8.46 -7.79
C ALA A 227 -11.75 7.39 -6.83
N ALA A 228 -12.90 6.77 -7.13
CA ALA A 228 -13.56 5.91 -6.15
C ALA A 228 -12.88 4.55 -5.98
N ARG A 229 -12.00 4.21 -6.94
CA ARG A 229 -11.14 3.03 -6.92
C ARG A 229 -9.67 3.39 -7.11
N GLY A 230 -9.35 4.68 -7.24
CA GLY A 230 -7.98 5.16 -7.35
C GLY A 230 -7.28 4.95 -6.02
N ARG A 231 -6.37 3.98 -5.97
CA ARG A 231 -5.45 3.87 -4.84
C ARG A 231 -4.52 5.07 -4.92
N SER A 232 -4.45 5.89 -3.86
CA SER A 232 -3.30 6.76 -3.68
C SER A 232 -2.07 5.86 -3.62
N GLY A 233 -1.26 5.86 -4.67
CA GLY A 233 0.08 5.31 -4.69
C GLY A 233 1.02 6.49 -4.64
N ILE A 234 2.07 6.40 -3.83
CA ILE A 234 3.12 7.40 -3.80
C ILE A 234 4.42 6.63 -4.04
N ASP A 235 5.12 6.97 -5.12
CA ASP A 235 6.44 6.39 -5.43
C ASP A 235 7.51 7.29 -4.78
N ARG A 236 8.49 6.72 -4.06
CA ARG A 236 9.64 7.46 -3.55
C ARG A 236 10.41 8.21 -4.64
N ARG A 237 10.43 7.76 -5.90
CA ARG A 237 11.05 8.51 -7.01
C ARG A 237 10.38 9.86 -7.28
N SER A 238 9.19 10.07 -6.73
CA SER A 238 8.56 11.38 -6.70
C SER A 238 8.95 12.24 -5.50
N LEU A 239 9.51 11.64 -4.45
CA LEU A 239 10.03 12.34 -3.30
C LEU A 239 11.49 12.75 -3.58
N PRO A 240 11.96 13.89 -3.07
CA PRO A 240 13.33 14.33 -3.28
C PRO A 240 14.30 13.30 -2.68
N ALA A 241 15.37 13.01 -3.41
CA ALA A 241 16.45 12.14 -2.93
C ALA A 241 16.96 12.64 -1.58
N ALA A 242 17.09 11.73 -0.61
CA ALA A 242 17.81 12.03 0.61
C ALA A 242 19.27 12.32 0.23
N HIS A 243 19.78 13.41 0.79
CA HIS A 243 21.06 14.05 0.52
C HIS A 243 22.23 13.08 0.72
N ASP A 244 23.09 12.91 -0.30
CA ASP A 244 24.51 12.53 -0.14
C ASP A 244 25.28 13.83 0.15
N GLU A 245 26.06 13.88 1.22
CA GLU A 245 26.63 15.11 1.83
C GLU A 245 27.76 15.78 1.04
N ARG A 246 27.86 15.61 -0.29
CA ARG A 246 29.06 16.03 -1.04
C ARG A 246 28.99 17.27 -1.93
N HIS A 247 27.91 18.05 -2.01
CA HIS A 247 27.94 19.38 -2.66
C HIS A 247 26.85 20.36 -2.16
N PRO A 248 27.13 21.68 -2.04
CA PRO A 248 26.12 22.68 -1.67
C PRO A 248 25.38 23.18 -2.93
N ALA A 249 24.17 22.70 -3.14
CA ALA A 249 23.21 23.31 -4.07
C ALA A 249 21.89 23.57 -3.31
N GLY A 250 21.22 24.67 -3.66
CA GLY A 250 20.12 25.29 -2.91
C GLY A 250 18.89 24.40 -2.62
N PRO A 251 17.88 24.94 -1.92
CA PRO A 251 16.79 24.15 -1.34
C PRO A 251 15.92 23.49 -2.42
N HIS A 252 16.14 22.19 -2.64
CA HIS A 252 15.27 21.36 -3.47
C HIS A 252 14.03 20.91 -2.69
N ARG A 253 12.88 20.95 -3.37
CA ARG A 253 11.53 20.95 -2.78
C ARG A 253 10.79 19.65 -3.09
N PRO A 254 9.88 19.19 -2.21
CA PRO A 254 9.20 17.91 -2.39
C PRO A 254 8.20 17.93 -3.56
N TRP A 255 8.16 16.83 -4.31
CA TRP A 255 7.13 16.56 -5.31
C TRP A 255 6.26 15.40 -4.82
N LEU A 256 5.00 15.41 -5.23
CA LEU A 256 4.08 14.29 -5.02
C LEU A 256 3.71 13.78 -6.41
N VAL A 257 3.98 12.51 -6.68
CA VAL A 257 3.36 11.82 -7.83
C VAL A 257 2.06 11.22 -7.36
N VAL A 258 0.98 11.74 -7.92
CA VAL A 258 -0.31 11.07 -7.93
C VAL A 258 -0.39 10.39 -9.28
N GLU A 259 -0.29 9.07 -9.30
CA GLU A 259 -0.40 8.31 -10.53
C GLU A 259 -1.88 8.17 -10.91
N CYS A 260 -2.27 8.81 -12.02
CA CYS A 260 -3.58 8.68 -12.62
C CYS A 260 -3.39 8.23 -14.08
N GLU A 261 -3.94 7.06 -14.45
CA GLU A 261 -3.96 6.54 -15.84
C GLU A 261 -2.59 6.28 -16.49
N GLY A 262 -1.57 5.80 -15.78
CA GLY A 262 -0.23 5.64 -16.37
C GLY A 262 0.37 6.96 -16.89
N ARG A 263 -0.21 8.09 -16.47
CA ARG A 263 0.31 9.44 -16.66
C ARG A 263 0.76 9.95 -15.29
N VAL A 264 2.06 10.18 -15.19
CA VAL A 264 2.67 10.79 -14.01
C VAL A 264 2.33 12.27 -14.00
N ARG A 265 1.55 12.73 -13.03
CA ARG A 265 1.40 14.17 -12.74
C ARG A 265 2.25 14.53 -11.53
N PHE A 266 3.11 15.53 -11.72
CA PHE A 266 3.91 16.10 -10.64
C PHE A 266 3.14 17.26 -10.02
N CYS A 267 2.75 17.12 -8.77
CA CYS A 267 2.16 18.22 -8.01
C CYS A 267 3.25 18.92 -7.19
N SER A 268 3.47 20.21 -7.45
CA SER A 268 4.33 21.05 -6.61
C SER A 268 3.55 21.60 -5.43
N ALA A 269 4.00 21.32 -4.20
CA ALA A 269 3.34 21.72 -2.96
C ALA A 269 3.21 23.24 -2.74
N THR A 270 3.87 24.09 -3.55
CA THR A 270 3.90 25.55 -3.33
C THR A 270 3.28 26.40 -4.44
N ARG A 271 2.91 25.84 -5.60
CA ARG A 271 2.37 26.64 -6.72
C ARG A 271 0.93 26.33 -7.14
N GLY A 272 0.26 25.34 -6.54
CA GLY A 272 -1.10 24.97 -6.95
C GLY A 272 -1.21 24.58 -8.44
N TRP A 273 -0.10 24.17 -9.06
CA TRP A 273 0.01 23.93 -10.50
C TRP A 273 0.17 22.44 -10.77
N CYS A 274 -0.72 21.88 -11.61
CA CYS A 274 -0.64 20.52 -12.13
C CYS A 274 -0.16 20.58 -13.59
N GLY A 275 1.14 20.43 -13.83
CA GLY A 275 1.68 20.30 -15.18
C GLY A 275 1.64 18.84 -15.65
N GLY A 276 1.13 18.59 -16.86
CA GLY A 276 1.20 17.28 -17.49
C GLY A 276 2.35 17.22 -18.49
N VAL A 277 3.18 16.18 -18.44
CA VAL A 277 4.10 15.84 -19.53
C VAL A 277 3.47 14.70 -20.32
N ARG A 278 3.19 14.91 -21.61
CA ARG A 278 2.88 13.80 -22.53
C ARG A 278 4.20 13.10 -22.81
N LYS A 279 4.31 11.81 -22.48
CA LYS A 279 5.35 10.95 -23.03
C LYS A 279 5.07 10.84 -24.54
N HIS A 280 5.94 11.38 -25.38
CA HIS A 280 5.93 11.03 -26.80
C HIS A 280 6.36 9.55 -26.86
N VAL A 281 5.44 8.69 -27.30
CA VAL A 281 5.78 7.31 -27.67
C VAL A 281 6.35 7.42 -29.07
N GLU A 282 7.66 7.23 -29.21
CA GLU A 282 8.25 6.99 -30.53
C GLU A 282 7.71 5.65 -31.06
N PRO A 283 7.34 5.56 -32.35
CA PRO A 283 6.93 4.28 -32.93
C PRO A 283 8.15 3.36 -32.99
N VAL A 284 8.03 2.19 -32.36
CA VAL A 284 8.97 1.09 -32.57
C VAL A 284 8.82 0.63 -34.02
N ALA A 285 9.84 0.88 -34.83
CA ALA A 285 9.97 0.29 -36.16
C ALA A 285 10.28 -1.20 -36.04
N GLY A 286 9.59 -2.02 -36.84
CA GLY A 286 10.04 -3.39 -37.14
C GLY A 286 9.06 -4.49 -36.75
N CYS A 287 8.13 -4.79 -37.66
CA CYS A 287 7.70 -6.15 -38.01
C CYS A 287 7.03 -6.05 -39.39
N ALA A 288 7.85 -6.15 -40.44
CA ALA A 288 7.37 -6.36 -41.80
C ALA A 288 6.88 -7.81 -41.91
N GLY A 289 5.57 -8.01 -42.04
CA GLY A 289 5.00 -9.26 -42.50
C GLY A 289 4.99 -9.28 -44.02
N THR A 290 5.64 -10.27 -44.61
CA THR A 290 5.53 -10.62 -46.03
C THR A 290 4.13 -11.16 -46.29
N ALA A 291 3.43 -10.56 -47.25
CA ALA A 291 2.23 -11.14 -47.85
C ALA A 291 2.64 -12.13 -48.94
N ASP A 292 2.08 -13.34 -48.90
CA ASP A 292 2.05 -14.27 -50.03
C ASP A 292 0.83 -13.97 -50.92
N PRO A 293 0.91 -14.28 -52.23
CA PRO A 293 0.05 -13.68 -53.25
C PRO A 293 -1.22 -14.50 -53.54
N VAL A 294 -2.30 -13.78 -53.86
CA VAL A 294 -3.27 -14.14 -54.92
C VAL A 294 -3.54 -12.87 -55.73
#